data_AF-A0A519M5Q8-F1
#
_entry.id   AF-A0A519M5Q8-F1
#
_cell.length_a   1.000
_cell.length_b   1.000
_cell.length_c   1.000
_cell.angle_alpha   90.00
_cell.angle_beta   90.00
_cell.angle_gamma   90.00
#
_symmetry.space_group_name_H-M   'P 1'
#
loop_
_entity.id
_entity.type
_entity.pdbx_description
1 polymer ?
#
loop_
_entity_poly.entity_id
_entity_poly.type
_entity_poly.pdbx_seq_one_letter_code
_entity_poly.pdbx_strand_id
1 'polypeptide(L)' 'MNFIVLGAGAIGCYVGGRLAAHGHSVCLVGRPRALEA' A
#
# COMPACT_ATOMS: atom_id res chain seq x y z
N MET A 1 -11.34 7.02 -7.15
CA MET A 1 -10.24 7.87 -6.66
C MET A 1 -8.95 7.06 -6.70
N ASN A 2 -7.81 7.72 -6.92
CA ASN A 2 -6.50 7.07 -6.98
C ASN A 2 -5.71 7.43 -5.73
N PHE A 3 -5.13 6.43 -5.06
CA PHE A 3 -4.35 6.60 -3.84
C PHE A 3 -2.95 6.05 -4.00
N ILE A 4 -1.98 6.75 -3.40
CA ILE A 4 -0.61 6.27 -3.25
C ILE A 4 -0.36 6.09 -1.75
N VAL A 5 0.07 4.90 -1.36
CA VAL A 5 0.48 4.59 0.02
C VAL A 5 1.99 4.45 0.04
N LEU A 6 2.65 5.40 0.68
CA LEU A 6 4.10 5.34 0.93
C LEU A 6 4.38 4.38 2.09
N GLY A 7 4.86 3.19 1.75
CA GLY A 7 5.12 2.08 2.67
C GLY A 7 4.30 0.84 2.31
N ALA A 8 4.99 -0.26 2.00
CA ALA A 8 4.40 -1.56 1.68
C ALA A 8 4.59 -2.60 2.81
N GLY A 9 4.72 -2.13 4.06
CA GLY A 9 4.74 -2.98 5.25
C GLY A 9 3.32 -3.30 5.75
N ALA A 10 3.22 -3.96 6.91
CA ALA A 10 1.93 -4.44 7.46
C ALA A 10 0.83 -3.36 7.49
N ILE A 11 1.13 -2.16 7.99
CA ILE A 11 0.16 -1.06 8.08
C ILE A 11 -0.23 -0.57 6.69
N GLY A 12 0.74 -0.39 5.79
CA GLY A 12 0.50 0.11 4.44
C GLY A 12 -0.36 -0.85 3.63
N CYS A 13 -0.11 -2.15 3.74
CA CYS A 13 -0.93 -3.18 3.10
C CYS A 13 -2.33 -3.26 3.70
N TYR A 14 -2.50 -3.11 5.02
CA TYR A 14 -3.82 -3.09 5.63
C TYR A 14 -4.66 -1.91 5.14
N VAL A 15 -4.10 -0.69 5.19
CA VAL A 15 -4.80 0.52 4.74
C VAL A 15 -5.06 0.46 3.23
N GLY A 16 -4.06 0.09 2.43
CA GLY A 16 -4.20 -0.05 0.98
C GLY A 16 -5.23 -1.12 0.59
N GLY A 17 -5.24 -2.25 1.30
CA GLY A 17 -6.24 -3.31 1.11
C GLY A 17 -7.66 -2.86 1.44
N ARG A 18 -7.84 -2.08 2.52
CA ARG A 18 -9.13 -1.46 2.87
C ARG A 18 -9.61 -0.51 1.78
N LEU A 19 -8.72 0.35 1.26
CA LEU A 19 -9.04 1.26 0.15
C LEU A 19 -9.40 0.50 -1.14
N ALA A 20 -8.64 -0.54 -1.47
CA ALA A 20 -8.90 -1.39 -2.62
C ALA A 20 -10.24 -2.15 -2.50
N ALA A 21 -10.58 -2.62 -1.30
CA ALA A 21 -11.86 -3.29 -1.02
C ALA A 21 -13.08 -2.36 -1.23
N HIS A 22 -12.90 -1.05 -1.12
CA HIS A 22 -13.92 -0.04 -1.45
C HIS A 22 -13.90 0.38 -2.94
N GLY A 23 -13.16 -0.34 -3.80
CA GLY A 23 -13.11 -0.10 -5.24
C GLY A 23 -12.20 1.07 -5.64
N HIS A 24 -11.30 1.51 -4.76
CA HIS A 24 -10.31 2.52 -5.11
C HIS A 24 -9.07 1.91 -5.75
N SER A 25 -8.48 2.63 -6.71
CA SER A 25 -7.19 2.26 -7.27
C SER A 25 -6.08 2.68 -6.30
N VAL A 26 -5.21 1.74 -5.91
CA VAL A 26 -4.17 1.96 -4.91
C VAL A 26 -2.81 1.50 -5.45
N CYS A 27 -1.80 2.36 -5.33
CA CYS A 27 -0.41 2.02 -5.58
C CYS A 27 0.36 1.99 -4.24
N LEU A 28 0.96 0.85 -3.92
CA LEU A 28 1.83 0.69 -2.75
C LEU A 28 3.29 0.96 -3.15
N VAL A 29 3.97 1.85 -2.42
CA VAL A 29 5.38 2.18 -2.67
C VAL A 29 6.23 1.60 -1.55
N GLY A 30 6.95 0.52 -1.86
CA GLY A 30 7.95 -0.06 -0.96
C GLY A 30 9.27 0.72 -1.00
N ARG A 31 10.05 0.65 0.09
CA ARG A 31 11.45 1.09 0.10
C ARG A 31 12.35 -0.15 0.02
N PRO A 32 13.51 -0.10 -0.67
CA PRO A 32 14.38 -1.28 -0.84
C PRO A 32 14.67 -2.02 0.47
N ARG A 33 15.05 -1.29 1.52
CA ARG A 33 15.30 -1.83 2.87
C ARG A 33 14.12 -2.55 3.54
N ALA A 34 12.89 -2.31 3.09
CA ALA A 34 11.69 -2.95 3.61
C ALA A 34 11.19 -4.09 2.70
N LEU A 35 11.78 -4.25 1.51
CA LEU A 35 11.50 -5.31 0.54
C LEU A 35 12.58 -6.40 0.56
N GLU A 36 13.78 -6.06 1.05
CA GLU A 36 14.85 -7.00 1.36
C GLU A 36 14.48 -7.77 2.63
N ALA A 37 14.34 -9.10 2.50
CA ALA A 37 13.97 -10.04 3.57
C ALA A 37 15.19 -10.54 4.34
#